data_AF-A0A7S9CZN1-F1
#
_entry.id   AF-A0A7S9CZN1-F1
#
_cell.length_a   1.000
_cell.length_b   1.000
_cell.length_c   1.000
_cell.angle_alpha   90.00
_cell.angle_beta   90.00
_cell.angle_gamma   90.00
#
_symmetry.space_group_name_H-M   'P 1'
#
loop_
_entity.id
_entity.type
_entity.pdbx_description
1 polymer ?
#
loop_
_entity_poly.entity_id
_entity_poly.type
_entity_poly.pdbx_seq_one_letter_code
_entity_poly.pdbx_strand_id
1 'polypeptide(L)'
;MEPAIESSWVRRIRDNAFRLLAAMKSENIGGLVSMAGSSLFLFGGDSAGIVISLSFLVAEIILTRYGHTRAGYSAGGLLFSFGDALAVISTVASGNAGFQIALALMAGTWLIGAARAPVAWFGERRGSAALVRAADALQPIVGVAILALRIPGIVTGLAGGNYIGAAAIACWGAADVLVGRLQDVGRKLFARRRLAASQD
;
A
#
# COMPACT_ATOMS: atom_id res chain seq x y z
N MET A 1 20.86 -41.00 -3.05
CA MET A 1 20.46 -39.62 -3.40
C MET A 1 21.22 -38.68 -2.48
N GLU A 2 22.37 -38.18 -2.93
CA GLU A 2 23.10 -37.16 -2.17
C GLU A 2 22.36 -35.81 -2.29
N PRO A 3 22.15 -35.08 -1.19
CA PRO A 3 21.58 -33.74 -1.26
C PRO A 3 22.56 -32.80 -1.97
N ALA A 4 22.08 -32.11 -3.00
CA ALA A 4 22.84 -31.11 -3.74
C ALA A 4 23.43 -30.08 -2.76
N ILE A 5 24.77 -30.00 -2.73
CA ILE A 5 25.51 -29.07 -1.90
C ILE A 5 25.14 -27.65 -2.33
N GLU A 6 24.27 -26.99 -1.57
CA GLU A 6 23.95 -25.56 -1.74
C GLU A 6 25.28 -24.79 -1.68
N SER A 7 25.68 -24.21 -2.82
CA SER A 7 26.98 -23.55 -2.96
C SER A 7 27.11 -22.42 -1.94
N SER A 8 28.30 -22.24 -1.37
CA SER A 8 28.57 -21.25 -0.31
C SER A 8 28.26 -19.80 -0.72
N TRP A 9 28.08 -19.55 -2.02
CA TRP A 9 27.66 -18.29 -2.59
C TRP A 9 26.15 -18.07 -2.48
N VAL A 10 25.34 -19.08 -2.83
CA VAL A 10 23.86 -19.04 -2.69
C VAL A 10 23.47 -18.84 -1.22
N ARG A 11 24.18 -19.52 -0.31
CA ARG A 11 23.97 -19.36 1.13
C ARG A 11 24.28 -17.94 1.61
N ARG A 12 25.37 -17.34 1.12
CA ARG A 12 25.75 -15.95 1.44
C ARG A 12 24.77 -14.92 0.89
N ILE A 13 24.27 -15.08 -0.34
CA ILE A 13 23.22 -14.21 -0.90
C ILE A 13 21.98 -14.30 0.00
N ARG A 14 21.55 -15.51 0.33
CA ARG A 14 20.36 -15.74 1.17
C ARG A 14 20.53 -15.06 2.53
N ASP A 15 21.65 -15.26 3.20
CA ASP A 15 21.90 -14.69 4.53
C ASP A 15 22.02 -13.17 4.50
N ASN A 16 22.62 -12.59 3.45
CA ASN A 16 22.67 -11.14 3.25
C ASN A 16 21.30 -10.56 2.94
N ALA A 17 20.49 -11.23 2.11
CA ALA A 17 19.12 -10.83 1.83
C ALA A 17 18.26 -10.87 3.09
N PHE A 18 18.40 -11.90 3.94
CA PHE A 18 17.72 -11.97 5.23
C PHE A 18 18.15 -10.85 6.19
N ARG A 19 19.45 -10.53 6.26
CA ARG A 19 19.94 -9.40 7.08
C ARG A 19 19.42 -8.06 6.57
N LEU A 20 19.39 -7.86 5.26
CA LEU A 20 18.85 -6.66 4.63
C LEU A 20 17.35 -6.53 4.95
N LEU A 21 16.58 -7.60 4.76
CA LEU A 21 15.15 -7.66 5.10
C LEU A 21 14.88 -7.44 6.58
N ALA A 22 15.74 -7.95 7.47
CA ALA A 22 15.62 -7.76 8.91
C ALA A 22 15.97 -6.32 9.35
N ALA A 23 16.83 -5.63 8.59
CA ALA A 23 17.22 -4.24 8.85
C ALA A 23 16.20 -3.23 8.31
N MET A 24 15.44 -3.59 7.27
CA MET A 24 14.45 -2.72 6.65
C MET A 24 13.14 -2.72 7.44
N LYS A 25 12.62 -1.52 7.77
CA LYS A 25 11.26 -1.40 8.29
C LYS A 25 10.27 -1.95 7.26
N SER A 26 9.26 -2.64 7.73
CA SER A 26 8.21 -3.24 6.90
C SER A 26 7.53 -2.31 5.93
N GLU A 27 7.36 -1.07 6.39
CA GLU A 27 6.81 0.05 5.65
C GLU A 27 7.70 0.40 4.44
N ASN A 28 9.02 0.23 4.56
CA ASN A 28 9.94 0.48 3.45
C ASN A 28 9.84 -0.59 2.36
N ILE A 29 9.70 -1.87 2.74
CA ILE A 29 9.55 -2.97 1.77
C ILE A 29 8.20 -2.87 1.08
N GLY A 30 7.13 -2.63 1.84
CA GLY A 30 5.80 -2.35 1.29
C GLY A 30 5.83 -1.17 0.32
N GLY A 31 6.43 -0.05 0.74
CA GLY A 31 6.58 1.13 -0.11
C GLY A 31 7.37 0.87 -1.38
N LEU A 32 8.45 0.08 -1.33
CA LEU A 32 9.21 -0.29 -2.53
C LEU A 32 8.41 -1.15 -3.51
N VAL A 33 7.65 -2.13 -3.02
CA VAL A 33 6.79 -2.97 -3.89
C VAL A 33 5.68 -2.12 -4.50
N SER A 34 5.08 -1.23 -3.71
CA SER A 34 4.08 -0.27 -4.18
C SER A 34 4.65 0.62 -5.28
N MET A 35 5.87 1.14 -5.09
CA MET A 35 6.62 1.92 -6.09
C MET A 35 6.95 1.19 -7.36
N ALA A 36 7.37 -0.07 -7.25
CA ALA A 36 7.59 -0.92 -8.41
C ALA A 36 6.28 -1.06 -9.23
N GLY A 37 5.15 -1.26 -8.55
CA GLY A 37 3.83 -1.30 -9.17
C GLY A 37 3.46 0.00 -9.89
N SER A 38 3.60 1.15 -9.23
CA SER A 38 3.24 2.45 -9.83
C SER A 38 4.14 2.81 -11.01
N SER A 39 5.42 2.42 -10.96
CA SER A 39 6.37 2.65 -12.05
C SER A 39 6.00 1.89 -13.33
N LEU A 40 5.17 0.83 -13.24
CA LEU A 40 4.66 0.14 -14.42
C LEU A 40 3.78 1.04 -15.29
N PHE A 41 3.13 2.06 -14.71
CA PHE A 41 2.35 3.02 -15.49
C PHE A 41 3.22 3.91 -16.39
N LEU A 42 4.53 4.02 -16.15
CA LEU A 42 5.46 4.71 -17.05
C LEU A 42 5.54 4.03 -18.43
N PHE A 43 5.29 2.72 -18.52
CA PHE A 43 5.24 2.00 -19.79
C PHE A 43 4.04 2.39 -20.66
N GLY A 44 3.06 3.11 -20.12
CA GLY A 44 1.98 3.72 -20.91
C GLY A 44 2.45 4.85 -21.83
N GLY A 45 3.64 5.41 -21.58
CA GLY A 45 4.22 6.47 -22.42
C GLY A 45 3.51 7.82 -22.36
N ASP A 46 2.58 8.01 -21.42
CA ASP A 46 1.82 9.23 -21.22
C ASP A 46 2.25 9.99 -19.95
N SER A 47 1.87 11.26 -19.88
CA SER A 47 2.18 12.10 -18.71
C SER A 47 1.49 11.62 -17.44
N ALA A 48 0.35 10.92 -17.56
CA ALA A 48 -0.35 10.32 -16.43
C ALA A 48 0.55 9.33 -15.68
N GLY A 49 1.28 8.45 -16.39
CA GLY A 49 2.19 7.49 -15.76
C GLY A 49 3.26 8.11 -14.86
N ILE A 50 3.81 9.26 -15.27
CA ILE A 50 4.79 10.02 -14.48
C ILE A 50 4.14 10.55 -13.20
N VAL A 51 2.98 11.18 -13.32
CA VAL A 51 2.30 11.79 -12.17
C VAL A 51 1.81 10.72 -11.20
N ILE A 52 1.33 9.57 -11.67
CA ILE A 52 0.94 8.42 -10.83
C ILE A 52 2.13 7.95 -10.00
N SER A 53 3.28 7.72 -10.66
CA SER A 53 4.50 7.25 -10.01
C SER A 53 4.99 8.22 -8.93
N LEU A 54 5.01 9.52 -9.24
CA LEU A 54 5.41 10.55 -8.28
C LEU A 54 4.41 10.68 -7.13
N SER A 55 3.10 10.63 -7.41
CA SER A 55 2.05 10.75 -6.39
C SER A 55 2.15 9.61 -5.38
N PHE A 56 2.28 8.38 -5.86
CA PHE A 56 2.44 7.23 -4.98
C PHE A 56 3.78 7.30 -4.23
N LEU A 57 4.88 7.76 -4.85
CA LEU A 57 6.17 7.92 -4.16
C LEU A 57 6.06 8.85 -2.96
N VAL A 58 5.43 10.00 -3.16
CA VAL A 58 5.20 10.97 -2.09
C VAL A 58 4.25 10.37 -1.04
N ALA A 59 3.21 9.65 -1.45
CA ALA A 59 2.28 8.97 -0.54
C ALA A 59 3.02 7.98 0.37
N GLU A 60 3.88 7.15 -0.18
CA GLU A 60 4.66 6.15 0.55
C GLU A 60 5.65 6.79 1.53
N ILE A 61 6.32 7.87 1.12
CA ILE A 61 7.21 8.63 2.02
C ILE A 61 6.41 9.19 3.21
N ILE A 62 5.23 9.75 2.95
CA ILE A 62 4.36 10.30 3.98
C ILE A 62 3.85 9.21 4.90
N LEU A 63 3.34 8.10 4.39
CA LEU A 63 2.82 7.01 5.22
C LEU A 63 3.92 6.34 6.05
N THR A 64 5.10 6.16 5.49
CA THR A 64 6.25 5.59 6.21
C THR A 64 6.66 6.45 7.41
N ARG A 65 6.61 7.79 7.27
CA ARG A 65 7.04 8.71 8.33
C ARG A 65 5.92 9.11 9.29
N TYR A 66 4.73 9.32 8.76
CA TYR A 66 3.61 9.98 9.44
C TYR A 66 2.31 9.18 9.39
N GLY A 67 2.28 7.97 8.83
CA GLY A 67 1.06 7.16 8.67
C GLY A 67 0.39 6.74 9.98
N HIS A 68 1.10 6.83 11.10
CA HIS A 68 0.54 6.63 12.45
C HIS A 68 -0.32 7.82 12.90
N THR A 69 -0.14 9.00 12.31
CA THR A 69 -0.94 10.20 12.58
C THR A 69 -2.16 10.24 11.67
N ARG A 70 -3.27 10.82 12.15
CA ARG A 70 -4.47 11.01 11.33
C ARG A 70 -4.16 11.82 10.06
N ALA A 71 -3.43 12.93 10.22
CA ALA A 71 -3.07 13.82 9.11
C ALA A 71 -2.16 13.16 8.09
N GLY A 72 -1.14 12.42 8.53
CA GLY A 72 -0.24 11.68 7.64
C GLY A 72 -0.96 10.58 6.88
N TYR A 73 -1.81 9.79 7.54
CA TYR A 73 -2.67 8.82 6.86
C TYR A 73 -3.57 9.50 5.82
N SER A 74 -4.20 10.61 6.19
CA SER A 74 -5.08 11.35 5.29
C SER A 74 -4.36 11.90 4.06
N ALA A 75 -3.18 12.48 4.24
CA ALA A 75 -2.37 13.01 3.14
C ALA A 75 -1.89 11.89 2.20
N GLY A 76 -1.40 10.77 2.75
CA GLY A 76 -1.03 9.60 1.96
C GLY A 76 -2.22 9.02 1.18
N GLY A 77 -3.37 8.83 1.85
CA GLY A 77 -4.60 8.37 1.21
C GLY A 77 -5.08 9.30 0.11
N LEU A 78 -4.96 10.62 0.26
CA LEU A 78 -5.33 11.57 -0.78
C LEU A 78 -4.46 11.44 -2.03
N LEU A 79 -3.15 11.21 -1.86
CA LEU A 79 -2.22 11.02 -2.98
C LEU A 79 -2.44 9.69 -3.69
N PHE A 80 -2.73 8.61 -2.97
CA PHE A 80 -3.15 7.35 -3.59
C PHE A 80 -4.47 7.51 -4.35
N SER A 81 -5.45 8.18 -3.76
CA SER A 81 -6.71 8.50 -4.42
C SER A 81 -6.49 9.26 -5.73
N PHE A 82 -5.63 10.28 -5.69
CA PHE A 82 -5.29 11.09 -6.86
C PHE A 82 -4.58 10.27 -7.93
N GLY A 83 -3.58 9.46 -7.57
CA GLY A 83 -2.89 8.62 -8.53
C GLY A 83 -3.79 7.53 -9.13
N ASP A 84 -4.65 6.89 -8.34
CA ASP A 84 -5.65 5.93 -8.86
C ASP A 84 -6.65 6.62 -9.81
N ALA A 85 -7.07 7.85 -9.50
CA ALA A 85 -7.94 8.63 -10.38
C ALA A 85 -7.25 9.00 -11.71
N LEU A 86 -5.94 9.31 -11.69
CA LEU A 86 -5.17 9.51 -12.90
C LEU A 86 -4.94 8.21 -13.68
N ALA A 87 -4.81 7.08 -12.99
CA ALA A 87 -4.68 5.76 -13.63
C ALA A 87 -5.90 5.44 -14.50
N VAL A 88 -7.11 5.88 -14.11
CA VAL A 88 -8.34 5.70 -14.91
C VAL A 88 -8.20 6.26 -16.33
N ILE A 89 -7.57 7.43 -16.47
CA ILE A 89 -7.43 8.13 -17.77
C ILE A 89 -6.11 7.82 -18.48
N SER A 90 -5.27 6.95 -17.92
CA SER A 90 -3.98 6.60 -18.50
C SER A 90 -4.11 5.72 -19.74
N THR A 91 -3.08 5.77 -20.60
CA THR A 91 -2.93 4.84 -21.74
C THR A 91 -2.99 3.38 -21.28
N VAL A 92 -2.42 3.06 -20.11
CA VAL A 92 -2.42 1.70 -19.54
C VAL A 92 -3.84 1.20 -19.26
N ALA A 93 -4.79 2.07 -18.93
CA ALA A 93 -6.16 1.68 -18.62
C ALA A 93 -7.14 1.87 -19.80
N SER A 94 -6.71 2.52 -20.88
CA SER A 94 -7.55 2.84 -22.02
C SER A 94 -8.16 1.60 -22.68
N GLY A 95 -9.40 1.75 -23.17
CA GLY A 95 -10.13 0.69 -23.86
C GLY A 95 -10.75 -0.39 -22.96
N ASN A 96 -10.57 -0.31 -21.64
CA ASN A 96 -11.11 -1.30 -20.70
C ASN A 96 -11.92 -0.63 -19.57
N ALA A 97 -13.22 -0.50 -19.80
CA ALA A 97 -14.15 0.13 -18.85
C ALA A 97 -14.19 -0.60 -17.50
N GLY A 98 -14.09 -1.93 -17.48
CA GLY A 98 -14.10 -2.71 -16.23
C GLY A 98 -12.88 -2.41 -15.36
N PHE A 99 -11.71 -2.25 -15.97
CA PHE A 99 -10.48 -1.86 -15.29
C PHE A 99 -10.53 -0.41 -14.80
N GLN A 100 -11.03 0.50 -15.64
CA GLN A 100 -11.25 1.91 -15.27
C GLN A 100 -12.21 2.07 -14.09
N ILE A 101 -13.31 1.32 -14.05
CA ILE A 101 -14.25 1.32 -12.92
C ILE A 101 -13.55 0.81 -11.65
N ALA A 102 -12.76 -0.27 -11.73
CA ALA A 102 -12.03 -0.78 -10.58
C ALA A 102 -11.05 0.25 -10.01
N LEU A 103 -10.29 0.94 -10.88
CA LEU A 103 -9.41 2.06 -10.52
C LEU A 103 -10.18 3.22 -9.87
N ALA A 104 -11.33 3.60 -10.43
CA ALA A 104 -12.18 4.65 -9.86
C ALA A 104 -12.72 4.28 -8.46
N LEU A 105 -13.09 3.01 -8.25
CA LEU A 105 -13.52 2.52 -6.93
C LEU A 105 -12.38 2.52 -5.92
N MET A 106 -11.15 2.14 -6.33
CA MET A 106 -9.96 2.22 -5.48
C MET A 106 -9.66 3.68 -5.12
N ALA A 107 -9.70 4.60 -6.08
CA ALA A 107 -9.55 6.03 -5.86
C ALA A 107 -10.57 6.56 -4.83
N GLY A 108 -11.84 6.19 -4.99
CA GLY A 108 -12.91 6.56 -4.06
C GLY A 108 -12.70 5.99 -2.66
N THR A 109 -12.22 4.74 -2.57
CA THR A 109 -11.94 4.08 -1.28
C THR A 109 -10.81 4.78 -0.54
N TRP A 110 -9.74 5.15 -1.24
CA TRP A 110 -8.68 5.97 -0.67
C TRP A 110 -9.14 7.37 -0.25
N LEU A 111 -10.06 7.99 -1.00
CA LEU A 111 -10.63 9.28 -0.65
C LEU A 111 -11.43 9.22 0.66
N ILE A 112 -12.19 8.14 0.87
CA ILE A 112 -12.87 7.87 2.15
C ILE A 112 -11.83 7.77 3.29
N GLY A 113 -10.71 7.10 3.05
CA GLY A 113 -9.61 7.05 4.02
C GLY A 113 -8.99 8.41 4.29
N ALA A 114 -8.83 9.22 3.24
CA ALA A 114 -8.32 10.58 3.33
C ALA A 114 -9.20 11.50 4.19
N ALA A 115 -10.51 11.22 4.27
CA ALA A 115 -11.45 11.97 5.11
C ALA A 115 -11.21 11.79 6.62
N ARG A 116 -10.35 10.86 7.06
CA ARG A 116 -10.07 10.60 8.48
C ARG A 116 -9.71 11.85 9.28
N ALA A 117 -8.69 12.60 8.90
CA ALA A 117 -8.29 13.80 9.63
C ALA A 117 -9.36 14.91 9.61
N PRO A 118 -9.99 15.25 8.46
CA PRO A 118 -11.11 16.19 8.42
C PRO A 118 -12.28 15.80 9.34
N VAL A 119 -12.69 14.53 9.32
CA VAL A 119 -13.81 14.04 10.15
C VAL A 119 -13.42 14.08 11.63
N ALA A 120 -12.22 13.62 12.01
CA ALA A 120 -11.77 13.69 13.39
C ALA A 120 -11.72 15.14 13.92
N TRP A 121 -11.16 16.06 13.13
CA TRP A 121 -11.10 17.48 13.47
C TRP A 121 -12.50 18.10 13.67
N PHE A 122 -13.45 17.75 12.80
CA PHE A 122 -14.83 18.22 12.93
C PHE A 122 -15.51 17.65 14.19
N GLY A 123 -15.20 16.40 14.53
CA GLY A 123 -15.69 15.75 15.75
C GLY A 123 -15.17 16.42 17.01
N GLU A 124 -13.88 16.75 17.04
CA GLU A 124 -13.24 17.46 18.14
C GLU A 124 -13.87 18.84 18.33
N ARG A 125 -14.09 19.61 17.25
CA ARG A 125 -14.78 20.91 17.31
C ARG A 125 -16.21 20.84 17.83
N ARG A 126 -16.91 19.73 17.57
CA ARG A 126 -18.28 19.50 18.05
C ARG A 126 -18.36 18.82 19.41
N GLY A 127 -17.22 18.49 20.04
CA GLY A 127 -17.19 17.69 21.27
C GLY A 127 -17.78 16.27 21.10
N SER A 128 -17.85 15.75 19.87
CA SER A 128 -18.49 14.46 19.58
C SER A 128 -17.47 13.32 19.56
N ALA A 129 -17.36 12.61 20.67
CA ALA A 129 -16.52 11.42 20.78
C ALA A 129 -16.93 10.32 19.79
N ALA A 130 -18.23 10.22 19.45
CA ALA A 130 -18.72 9.25 18.48
C ALA A 130 -18.14 9.50 17.08
N LEU A 131 -18.06 10.76 16.65
CA LEU A 131 -17.55 11.11 15.33
C LEU A 131 -16.03 10.89 15.23
N VAL A 132 -15.28 11.19 16.31
CA VAL A 132 -13.84 10.90 16.38
C VAL A 132 -13.57 9.39 16.29
N ARG A 133 -14.36 8.57 17.00
CA ARG A 133 -14.28 7.10 16.87
C ARG A 133 -14.60 6.60 15.47
N ALA A 134 -15.62 7.18 14.82
CA ALA A 134 -15.94 6.86 13.44
C ALA A 134 -14.77 7.20 12.49
N ALA A 135 -14.12 8.34 12.68
CA ALA A 135 -12.94 8.73 11.91
C ALA A 135 -11.78 7.73 12.10
N ASP A 136 -11.51 7.29 13.32
CA ASP A 136 -10.46 6.32 13.59
C ASP A 136 -10.77 4.93 13.02
N ALA A 137 -12.05 4.57 12.87
CA ALA A 137 -12.47 3.34 12.21
C ALA A 137 -12.28 3.37 10.68
N LEU A 138 -12.12 4.54 10.05
CA LEU A 138 -11.95 4.64 8.59
C LEU A 138 -10.67 3.94 8.11
N GLN A 139 -9.56 4.06 8.83
CA GLN A 139 -8.29 3.45 8.42
C GLN A 139 -8.39 1.93 8.24
N PRO A 140 -8.84 1.13 9.23
CA PRO A 140 -8.96 -0.32 9.06
C PRO A 140 -10.03 -0.71 8.03
N ILE A 141 -11.15 0.02 7.95
CA ILE A 141 -12.22 -0.27 6.96
C ILE A 141 -11.69 -0.09 5.53
N VAL A 142 -11.02 1.03 5.28
CA VAL A 142 -10.44 1.36 3.98
C VAL A 142 -9.33 0.38 3.61
N GLY A 143 -8.50 -0.02 4.58
CA GLY A 143 -7.46 -1.04 4.36
C GLY A 143 -8.03 -2.39 3.89
N VAL A 144 -9.17 -2.83 4.43
CA VAL A 144 -9.83 -4.06 3.97
C VAL A 144 -10.51 -3.84 2.62
N ALA A 145 -11.21 -2.72 2.44
CA ALA A 145 -11.92 -2.41 1.21
C ALA A 145 -10.96 -2.29 0.02
N ILE A 146 -9.81 -1.64 0.18
CA ILE A 146 -8.83 -1.51 -0.91
C ILE A 146 -8.28 -2.88 -1.31
N LEU A 147 -7.95 -3.74 -0.34
CA LEU A 147 -7.46 -5.09 -0.61
C LEU A 147 -8.51 -5.92 -1.35
N ALA A 148 -9.78 -5.81 -0.97
CA ALA A 148 -10.89 -6.48 -1.64
C ALA A 148 -11.06 -6.00 -3.10
N LEU A 149 -10.82 -4.71 -3.37
CA LEU A 149 -10.91 -4.13 -4.72
C LEU A 149 -9.72 -4.49 -5.62
N ARG A 150 -8.56 -4.89 -5.07
CA ARG A 150 -7.40 -5.33 -5.87
C ARG A 150 -7.75 -6.52 -6.76
N ILE A 151 -8.48 -7.52 -6.24
CA ILE A 151 -8.80 -8.74 -7.00
C ILE A 151 -9.68 -8.42 -8.22
N PRO A 152 -10.83 -7.73 -8.09
CA PRO A 152 -11.59 -7.26 -9.24
C PRO A 152 -10.75 -6.44 -10.23
N GLY A 153 -9.90 -5.53 -9.76
CA GLY A 153 -9.04 -4.74 -10.64
C GLY A 153 -8.03 -5.58 -11.43
N ILE A 154 -7.44 -6.60 -10.81
CA ILE A 154 -6.56 -7.56 -11.51
C ILE A 154 -7.37 -8.34 -12.54
N VAL A 155 -8.52 -8.89 -12.16
CA VAL A 155 -9.35 -9.72 -13.03
C VAL A 155 -9.85 -8.93 -14.24
N THR A 156 -10.39 -7.73 -14.04
CA THR A 156 -10.87 -6.88 -15.14
C THR A 156 -9.73 -6.39 -16.02
N GLY A 157 -8.57 -6.05 -15.44
CA GLY A 157 -7.37 -5.70 -16.18
C GLY A 157 -6.89 -6.83 -17.09
N LEU A 158 -6.79 -8.06 -16.58
CA LEU A 158 -6.43 -9.23 -17.36
C LEU A 158 -7.45 -9.55 -18.45
N ALA A 159 -8.75 -9.50 -18.12
CA ALA A 159 -9.82 -9.82 -19.06
C ALA A 159 -9.88 -8.87 -20.27
N GLY A 160 -9.50 -7.60 -20.09
CA GLY A 160 -9.43 -6.62 -21.18
C GLY A 160 -8.03 -6.40 -21.77
N GLY A 161 -7.04 -7.22 -21.41
CA GLY A 161 -5.69 -7.17 -22.00
C GLY A 161 -4.74 -6.12 -21.42
N ASN A 162 -5.11 -5.44 -20.32
CA ASN A 162 -4.27 -4.44 -19.66
C ASN A 162 -3.33 -5.10 -18.62
N TYR A 163 -2.44 -5.98 -19.09
CA TYR A 163 -1.56 -6.79 -18.22
C TYR A 163 -0.64 -5.95 -17.34
N ILE A 164 -0.14 -4.82 -17.86
CA ILE A 164 0.72 -3.88 -17.11
C ILE A 164 -0.05 -3.28 -15.93
N GLY A 165 -1.29 -2.84 -16.17
CA GLY A 165 -2.16 -2.30 -15.13
C GLY A 165 -2.55 -3.35 -14.09
N ALA A 166 -2.86 -4.57 -14.52
CA ALA A 166 -3.14 -5.69 -13.62
C ALA A 166 -1.93 -6.04 -12.74
N ALA A 167 -0.72 -6.06 -13.31
CA ALA A 167 0.51 -6.27 -12.56
C ALA A 167 0.78 -5.16 -11.55
N ALA A 168 0.50 -3.90 -11.90
CA ALA A 168 0.60 -2.78 -10.96
C ALA A 168 -0.33 -2.95 -9.75
N ILE A 169 -1.59 -3.30 -9.98
CA ILE A 169 -2.54 -3.58 -8.89
C ILE A 169 -2.09 -4.78 -8.06
N ALA A 170 -1.52 -5.81 -8.67
CA ALA A 170 -0.98 -6.96 -7.94
C ALA A 170 0.20 -6.55 -7.04
N CYS A 171 1.11 -5.71 -7.52
CA CYS A 171 2.17 -5.12 -6.71
C CYS A 171 1.61 -4.31 -5.54
N TRP A 172 0.60 -3.45 -5.78
CA TRP A 172 -0.03 -2.69 -4.72
C TRP A 172 -0.70 -3.60 -3.67
N GLY A 173 -1.43 -4.64 -4.10
CA GLY A 173 -2.01 -5.63 -3.18
C GLY A 173 -0.96 -6.41 -2.38
N ALA A 174 0.17 -6.76 -3.01
CA ALA A 174 1.28 -7.39 -2.32
C ALA A 174 1.90 -6.45 -1.29
N ALA A 175 2.06 -5.16 -1.62
CA ALA A 175 2.53 -4.14 -0.68
C ALA A 175 1.59 -4.03 0.53
N ASP A 176 0.28 -3.93 0.31
CA ASP A 176 -0.75 -3.84 1.36
C ASP A 176 -0.65 -5.05 2.33
N VAL A 177 -0.52 -6.27 1.79
CA VAL A 177 -0.36 -7.50 2.58
C VAL A 177 0.98 -7.53 3.33
N LEU A 178 2.07 -7.12 2.69
CA LEU A 178 3.40 -7.10 3.30
C LEU A 178 3.43 -6.13 4.48
N VAL A 179 2.90 -4.92 4.32
CA VAL A 179 2.80 -3.94 5.41
C VAL A 179 1.97 -4.51 6.57
N GLY A 180 0.79 -5.08 6.28
CA GLY A 180 -0.08 -5.66 7.32
C GLY A 180 0.57 -6.83 8.07
N ARG A 181 1.16 -7.80 7.36
CA ARG A 181 1.78 -8.99 7.98
C ARG A 181 3.05 -8.64 8.75
N LEU A 182 3.86 -7.71 8.24
CA LEU A 182 5.10 -7.35 8.91
C LEU A 182 4.87 -6.45 10.13
N GLN A 183 3.82 -5.61 10.15
CA GLN A 183 3.39 -4.89 11.35
C GLN A 183 2.98 -5.85 12.49
N ASP A 184 2.35 -6.98 12.17
CA ASP A 184 2.02 -8.02 13.15
C ASP A 184 3.26 -8.76 13.68
N VAL A 185 4.25 -9.03 12.82
CA VAL A 185 5.53 -9.62 13.24
C VAL A 185 6.31 -8.66 14.15
N GLY A 186 6.36 -7.38 13.79
CA GLY A 186 6.96 -6.33 14.61
C GLY A 186 6.32 -6.22 15.99
N ARG A 187 4.98 -6.18 16.07
CA ARG A 187 4.24 -6.18 17.34
C ARG A 187 4.57 -7.39 18.21
N LYS A 188 4.62 -8.59 17.63
CA LYS A 188 4.95 -9.83 18.36
C LYS A 188 6.41 -9.85 18.86
N LEU A 189 7.35 -9.34 18.07
CA LEU A 189 8.77 -9.26 18.46
C LEU A 189 8.99 -8.23 19.58
N PHE A 190 8.36 -7.05 19.52
CA PHE A 190 8.43 -6.05 20.58
C PHE A 190 7.77 -6.53 21.88
N ALA A 191 6.63 -7.23 21.79
CA ALA A 191 5.98 -7.82 22.95
C ALA A 191 6.87 -8.87 23.63
N ARG A 192 7.55 -9.73 22.86
CA ARG A 192 8.50 -10.73 23.38
C ARG A 192 9.73 -10.08 24.05
N ARG A 193 10.27 -9.00 23.46
CA ARG A 193 11.39 -8.26 24.08
C ARG A 193 10.99 -7.56 25.38
N ARG A 194 9.77 -7.01 25.47
CA ARG A 194 9.26 -6.43 26.72
C ARG A 194 9.06 -7.49 27.80
N LEU A 195 8.55 -8.67 27.44
CA LEU A 195 8.41 -9.79 28.36
C LEU A 195 9.76 -10.30 28.88
N ALA A 196 10.76 -10.38 28.01
CA ALA A 196 12.13 -10.75 28.41
C ALA A 196 12.74 -9.69 29.34
N ALA A 197 12.57 -8.39 29.05
CA ALA A 197 13.09 -7.31 29.88
C ALA A 197 12.34 -7.08 31.21
N SER A 198 11.19 -7.72 31.42
CA SER A 198 10.46 -7.69 32.71
C SER A 198 10.76 -8.90 33.60
N GLN A 199 11.59 -9.83 33.12
CA GLN A 199 12.04 -11.01 33.86
C GLN A 199 13.47 -10.87 34.38
N ASP A 200 14.13 -9.75 34.07
CA ASP A 200 15.38 -9.28 34.65
C ASP A 200 15.10 -8.14 35.65
#